data_AF-A0A9P6XZG1-F1
#
_entry.id   AF-A0A9P6XZG1-F1
#
_cell.length_a   1.000
_cell.length_b   1.000
_cell.length_c   1.000
_cell.angle_alpha   90.00
_cell.angle_beta   90.00
_cell.angle_gamma   90.00
#
_symmetry.space_group_name_H-M   'P 1'
#
loop_
_entity.id
_entity.type
_entity.pdbx_description
1 polymer ?
#
loop_
_entity_poly.entity_id
_entity_poly.type
_entity_poly.pdbx_seq_one_letter_code
_entity_poly.pdbx_strand_id
1 'polypeptide(L)'
;MESYPIYALKGSPVNETPLGLFHPERFGDTLEKEYGIPRRYLSGIMSPWAVKRLKEFDGDISQFRVVRLNPSVLRQVAIAKTEPGDENNQDISSLVGKVDIRKLDRHSQDDPDA
;
A
#
# COMPACT_ATOMS: atom_id res chain seq x y z
N MET A 1 8.80 22.81 -3.28
CA MET A 1 9.19 21.60 -2.52
C MET A 1 7.90 21.02 -1.99
N GLU A 2 7.61 19.75 -2.22
CA GLU A 2 6.36 19.10 -1.79
C GLU A 2 6.17 19.28 -0.29
N SER A 3 5.00 19.78 0.13
CA SER A 3 4.82 20.37 1.47
C SER A 3 4.51 19.33 2.56
N TYR A 4 3.97 18.18 2.18
CA TYR A 4 3.51 17.16 3.13
C TYR A 4 4.08 15.79 2.77
N PRO A 5 4.69 15.09 3.73
CA PRO A 5 5.09 13.70 3.53
C PRO A 5 3.88 12.77 3.48
N ILE A 6 4.06 11.61 2.87
CA ILE A 6 3.19 10.45 2.99
C ILE A 6 3.87 9.37 3.83
N TYR A 7 3.08 8.50 4.44
CA TYR A 7 3.56 7.37 5.23
C TYR A 7 3.06 6.07 4.60
N ALA A 8 3.96 5.12 4.40
CA ALA A 8 3.67 3.86 3.74
C ALA A 8 4.31 2.68 4.48
N LEU A 9 3.76 1.48 4.28
CA LEU A 9 4.41 0.25 4.72
C LEU A 9 5.71 0.02 3.94
N LYS A 10 6.81 -0.19 4.66
CA LYS A 10 8.12 -0.43 4.07
C LYS A 10 8.10 -1.71 3.25
N GLY A 11 8.40 -1.59 1.96
CA GLY A 11 8.47 -2.73 1.03
C GLY A 11 7.14 -3.10 0.38
N SER A 12 6.03 -2.44 0.74
CA SER A 12 4.77 -2.62 0.01
C SER A 12 4.92 -2.08 -1.43
N PRO A 13 4.58 -2.88 -2.46
CA PRO A 13 4.71 -2.47 -3.85
C PRO A 13 3.75 -1.33 -4.23
N VAL A 14 2.66 -1.16 -3.47
CA VAL A 14 1.61 -0.16 -3.71
C VAL A 14 1.70 1.04 -2.76
N ASN A 15 2.74 1.11 -1.92
CA ASN A 15 2.91 2.15 -0.90
C ASN A 15 1.64 2.35 -0.03
N GLU A 16 1.04 1.25 0.41
CA GLU A 16 -0.24 1.31 1.14
C GLU A 16 -0.12 2.02 2.50
N THR A 17 -1.26 2.55 2.94
CA THR A 17 -1.37 3.21 4.25
C THR A 17 -1.14 2.21 5.39
N PRO A 18 -0.29 2.55 6.39
CA PRO A 18 -0.13 1.73 7.59
C PRO A 18 -1.43 1.56 8.39
N LEU A 19 -2.37 2.49 8.26
CA LEU A 19 -3.66 2.41 8.95
C LEU A 19 -4.51 1.22 8.49
N GLY A 20 -4.25 0.66 7.31
CA GLY A 20 -4.91 -0.54 6.81
C GLY A 20 -4.63 -1.80 7.65
N LEU A 21 -3.58 -1.78 8.49
CA LEU A 21 -3.29 -2.90 9.42
C LEU A 21 -4.24 -2.94 10.62
N PHE A 22 -5.01 -1.88 10.88
CA PHE A 22 -5.86 -1.75 12.07
C PHE A 22 -7.33 -1.99 11.74
N HIS A 23 -7.91 -3.04 12.32
CA HIS A 23 -9.34 -3.31 12.20
C HIS A 23 -10.20 -2.19 12.85
N PRO A 24 -11.15 -1.56 12.12
CA PRO A 24 -11.93 -0.42 12.60
C PRO A 24 -12.73 -0.70 13.87
N GLU A 25 -13.30 -1.90 13.99
CA GLU A 25 -14.12 -2.28 15.15
C GLU A 25 -13.27 -2.54 16.39
N ARG A 26 -12.04 -3.04 16.21
CA ARG A 26 -11.16 -3.44 17.31
C ARG A 26 -10.34 -2.27 17.84
N PHE A 27 -9.82 -1.44 16.95
CA PHE A 27 -8.86 -0.39 17.29
C PHE A 27 -9.42 1.02 17.14
N GLY A 28 -10.56 1.20 16.48
CA GLY A 28 -11.09 2.52 16.14
C GLY A 28 -11.29 3.45 17.35
N ASP A 29 -11.89 2.95 18.42
CA ASP A 29 -12.11 3.75 19.63
C ASP A 29 -10.80 4.14 20.32
N THR A 30 -9.84 3.21 20.40
CA THR A 30 -8.53 3.47 21.01
C THR A 30 -7.74 4.48 20.18
N LEU A 31 -7.70 4.31 18.86
CA LEU A 31 -6.98 5.20 17.94
C LEU A 31 -7.57 6.61 17.93
N GLU A 32 -8.89 6.74 18.01
CA GLU A 32 -9.56 8.04 18.08
C GLU A 32 -9.30 8.74 19.43
N LYS A 33 -9.37 8.01 20.55
CA LYS A 33 -9.17 8.58 21.90
C LYS A 33 -7.71 8.92 22.21
N GLU A 34 -6.78 8.02 21.90
CA GLU A 34 -5.36 8.16 22.30
C GLU A 34 -4.55 8.95 21.28
N TYR A 35 -4.86 8.81 19.98
CA TYR A 35 -4.06 9.36 18.89
C TYR A 35 -4.82 10.38 18.04
N GLY A 36 -6.11 10.61 18.32
CA GLY A 36 -6.93 11.55 17.56
C GLY A 36 -7.13 11.14 16.10
N ILE A 37 -7.11 9.83 15.80
CA ILE A 37 -7.32 9.29 14.44
C ILE A 37 -8.78 8.85 14.28
N PRO A 38 -9.61 9.61 13.54
CA PRO A 38 -11.00 9.24 13.32
C PRO A 38 -11.17 7.88 12.63
N ARG A 39 -12.20 7.12 13.04
CA ARG A 39 -12.51 5.79 12.48
C ARG A 39 -12.66 5.78 10.95
N ARG A 40 -13.09 6.90 10.35
CA ARG A 40 -13.22 7.06 8.89
C ARG A 40 -11.89 6.87 8.13
N TYR A 41 -10.74 7.02 8.79
CA TYR A 41 -9.43 6.80 8.17
C TYR A 41 -8.96 5.34 8.24
N LEU A 42 -9.70 4.46 8.93
CA LEU A 42 -9.43 3.02 9.01
C LEU A 42 -10.14 2.24 7.89
N SER A 43 -10.56 2.91 6.82
CA SER A 43 -11.28 2.29 5.69
C SER A 43 -10.40 1.42 4.77
N GLY A 44 -9.09 1.32 5.06
CA GLY A 44 -8.13 0.64 4.20
C GLY A 44 -8.25 -0.88 4.29
N ILE A 45 -8.60 -1.53 3.19
CA ILE A 45 -8.42 -2.98 3.04
C ILE A 45 -6.92 -3.24 2.88
N MET A 46 -6.38 -4.22 3.61
CA MET A 46 -4.99 -4.65 3.44
C MET A 46 -4.75 -5.11 2.01
N SER A 47 -3.63 -4.70 1.39
CA SER A 47 -3.25 -5.21 0.09
C SER A 47 -2.96 -6.72 0.16
N PRO A 48 -3.01 -7.46 -0.97
CA PRO A 48 -2.57 -8.85 -1.01
C PRO A 48 -1.17 -9.06 -0.42
N TRP A 49 -0.26 -8.09 -0.62
CA TRP A 49 1.08 -8.09 -0.05
C TRP A 49 1.03 -8.00 1.48
N ALA A 50 0.28 -7.04 2.04
CA ALA A 50 0.16 -6.90 3.49
C ALA A 50 -0.52 -8.12 4.14
N VAL A 51 -1.51 -8.74 3.48
CA VAL A 51 -2.13 -9.98 3.95
C VAL A 51 -1.11 -11.13 3.98
N LYS A 52 -0.27 -11.27 2.95
CA LYS A 52 0.81 -12.27 2.91
C LYS A 52 1.80 -12.04 4.04
N ARG A 53 2.29 -10.81 4.22
CA ARG A 53 3.24 -10.45 5.30
C ARG A 53 2.66 -10.62 6.69
N LEU A 54 1.39 -10.29 6.89
CA LEU A 54 0.73 -10.49 8.18
C LEU A 54 0.70 -11.97 8.56
N LYS A 55 0.48 -12.88 7.59
CA LYS A 55 0.57 -14.33 7.82
C LYS A 55 2.00 -14.76 8.15
N GLU A 56 3.00 -14.24 7.42
CA GLU A 56 4.42 -14.53 7.70
C GLU A 56 4.88 -14.02 9.07
N PHE A 57 4.27 -12.95 9.57
CA PHE A 57 4.50 -12.39 10.90
C PHE A 57 3.61 -13.01 11.99
N ASP A 58 2.90 -14.11 11.71
CA ASP A 58 2.00 -14.78 12.65
C ASP A 58 0.94 -13.84 13.26
N GLY A 59 0.45 -12.89 12.46
CA GLY A 59 -0.53 -11.89 12.87
C GLY A 59 0.05 -10.70 13.64
N ASP A 60 1.36 -10.63 13.87
CA ASP A 60 2.01 -9.54 14.59
C ASP A 60 2.22 -8.30 13.73
N ILE A 61 1.30 -7.34 13.85
CA ILE A 61 1.39 -6.05 13.15
C ILE A 61 2.61 -5.20 13.57
N SER A 62 3.24 -5.47 14.73
CA SER A 62 4.39 -4.69 15.21
C SER A 62 5.68 -4.95 14.42
N GLN A 63 5.72 -6.04 13.65
CA GLN A 63 6.82 -6.37 12.75
C GLN A 63 6.82 -5.50 11.49
N PHE A 64 5.69 -4.89 11.14
CA PHE A 64 5.65 -3.92 10.04
C PHE A 64 6.47 -2.67 10.39
N ARG A 65 7.12 -2.10 9.38
CA ARG A 65 7.85 -0.85 9.49
C ARG A 65 7.19 0.20 8.61
N VAL A 66 7.08 1.41 9.13
CA VAL A 66 6.54 2.56 8.39
C VAL A 66 7.70 3.41 7.89
N VAL A 67 7.63 3.83 6.62
CA VAL A 67 8.56 4.79 6.03
C VAL A 67 7.85 6.11 5.74
N ARG A 68 8.56 7.21 5.99
CA ARG A 68 8.15 8.55 5.57
C ARG A 68 8.70 8.81 4.17
N LEU A 69 7.82 9.07 3.22
CA LEU A 69 8.17 9.42 1.85
C LEU A 69 7.79 10.88 1.60
N ASN A 70 8.71 11.66 1.05
CA ASN A 70 8.38 12.98 0.52
C ASN A 70 8.08 12.82 -0.97
N PRO A 71 6.89 13.22 -1.44
CA PRO A 71 6.62 13.25 -2.88
C PRO A 71 7.71 14.05 -3.60
N SER A 72 8.02 13.64 -4.83
CA SER A 72 9.03 14.32 -5.63
C SER A 72 8.83 14.02 -7.10
N VAL A 73 8.47 15.05 -7.87
CA VAL A 73 8.42 14.97 -9.34
C VAL A 73 9.80 14.61 -9.90
N LEU A 74 10.85 15.29 -9.44
CA LEU A 74 12.22 15.10 -9.93
C LEU A 74 12.75 13.69 -9.66
N ARG A 75 12.45 13.12 -8.49
CA ARG A 75 12.88 11.76 -8.11
C ARG A 75 11.84 10.69 -8.46
N GLN A 76 10.74 11.06 -9.11
CA GLN A 76 9.61 10.19 -9.41
C GLN A 76 9.07 9.41 -8.20
N VAL A 77 9.00 10.06 -7.03
CA VAL A 77 8.47 9.48 -5.79
C VAL A 77 7.02 9.92 -5.60
N ALA A 78 6.13 8.94 -5.39
CA ALA A 78 4.69 9.16 -5.27
C ALA A 78 4.07 9.85 -6.50
N ILE A 79 4.63 9.59 -7.68
CA ILE A 79 4.13 10.08 -8.97
C ILE A 79 3.66 8.88 -9.78
N ALA A 80 2.39 8.88 -10.18
CA ALA A 80 1.87 7.96 -11.18
C ALA A 80 1.65 8.74 -12.48
N LYS A 81 2.12 8.21 -13.60
CA LYS A 81 1.83 8.73 -14.94
C LYS A 81 1.00 7.70 -15.67
N THR A 82 -0.19 8.10 -16.09
CA THR A 82 -1.01 7.30 -17.01
C THR A 82 -0.85 7.92 -18.39
N GLU A 83 -0.70 7.10 -19.41
CA GLU A 83 -0.89 7.60 -20.77
C GLU A 83 -2.39 7.83 -21.00
N PRO A 84 -2.79 8.86 -21.77
CA PRO A 84 -4.18 8.98 -22.19
C PRO A 84 -4.53 7.72 -22.99
N GLY A 85 -5.40 6.89 -22.43
CA GLY A 85 -5.93 5.72 -23.11
C GLY A 85 -6.85 6.13 -24.24
N ASP A 86 -6.92 5.30 -25.28
CA ASP A 86 -8.07 5.25 -26.18
C ASP A 86 -9.34 5.03 -25.33
N GLU A 87 -10.47 5.67 -25.66
CA GLU A 87 -11.74 5.50 -24.91
C GLU A 87 -12.14 4.03 -24.75
N ASN A 88 -11.65 3.15 -25.62
CA ASN A 88 -11.91 1.71 -25.61
C ASN A 88 -10.87 0.89 -24.85
N ASN A 89 -9.71 1.44 -24.47
CA ASN A 89 -8.66 0.70 -23.79
C ASN A 89 -8.69 1.00 -22.27
N GLN A 90 -9.33 0.10 -21.52
CA GLN A 90 -9.42 0.18 -20.05
C GLN A 90 -8.22 -0.47 -19.32
N ASP A 91 -7.03 -0.49 -19.93
CA ASP A 91 -5.85 -1.08 -19.29
C ASP A 91 -5.34 -0.19 -18.14
N ILE A 92 -5.87 -0.43 -16.93
CA ILE A 92 -5.48 0.23 -15.68
C ILE A 92 -4.18 -0.34 -15.07
N SER A 93 -3.53 -1.28 -15.74
CA SER A 93 -2.29 -1.90 -15.24
C SER A 93 -1.15 -0.90 -14.98
N SER A 94 -1.19 0.27 -15.61
CA SER A 94 -0.28 1.38 -15.30
C SER A 94 -0.44 1.91 -13.86
N LEU A 95 -1.62 1.71 -13.25
CA LEU A 95 -1.94 2.12 -11.88
C LEU A 95 -1.80 0.97 -10.87
N VAL A 96 -2.16 -0.25 -11.26
CA VAL A 96 -2.18 -1.42 -10.35
C VAL A 96 -0.94 -2.31 -10.44
N GLY A 97 -0.08 -2.09 -11.44
CA GLY A 97 1.09 -2.93 -11.73
C GLY A 97 0.78 -4.09 -12.68
N LYS A 98 1.84 -4.67 -13.26
CA LYS A 98 1.80 -5.92 -14.05
C LYS A 98 2.71 -6.95 -13.38
N VAL A 99 2.34 -8.23 -13.46
CA VAL A 99 3.18 -9.35 -13.02
C VAL A 99 4.50 -9.33 -13.77
N ASP A 100 5.63 -9.43 -13.07
CA ASP A 100 6.94 -9.57 -13.73
C ASP A 100 7.11 -11.01 -14.20
N ILE A 101 6.95 -11.22 -15.50
CA ILE A 101 7.07 -12.54 -16.14
C ILE A 101 8.41 -13.24 -15.83
N ARG A 102 9.46 -12.49 -15.47
CA ARG A 102 10.78 -13.06 -15.12
C ARG A 102 10.80 -13.68 -13.73
N LYS A 103 9.83 -13.35 -12.87
CA LYS A 103 9.71 -13.90 -11.51
C LYS A 103 8.80 -15.12 -11.42
N LEU A 104 8.12 -15.49 -12.53
CA LEU A 104 7.21 -16.63 -12.58
C LEU A 104 7.87 -17.99 -12.29
N ASP A 105 9.19 -18.09 -12.42
CA ASP A 105 9.96 -19.29 -12.04
C ASP A 105 10.06 -19.46 -10.51
N ARG A 106 9.93 -18.37 -9.75
CA ARG A 106 10.07 -18.34 -8.28
C ARG A 106 8.77 -18.05 -7.55
N HIS A 107 7.81 -17.43 -8.23
CA HIS A 107 6.57 -16.93 -7.66
C HIS A 107 5.41 -17.31 -8.58
N SER A 108 4.27 -17.70 -7.99
CA SER A 108 3.05 -17.92 -8.75
C SER A 108 2.58 -16.63 -9.42
N GLN A 109 1.79 -16.73 -10.48
CA GLN A 109 1.28 -15.57 -11.22
C GLN A 109 0.42 -14.63 -10.36
N ASP A 110 -0.21 -15.16 -9.31
CA ASP A 110 -1.02 -14.45 -8.33
C ASP A 110 -0.26 -14.05 -7.05
N ASP A 111 1.05 -14.32 -6.98
CA ASP A 111 1.86 -13.95 -5.81
C ASP A 111 2.09 -12.42 -5.78
N PRO A 112 1.77 -11.73 -4.67
CA PRO A 112 1.97 -10.28 -4.54
C PRO A 112 3.44 -9.82 -4.63
N ASP A 113 4.42 -10.72 -4.51
CA ASP A 113 5.83 -10.40 -4.70
C ASP A 113 6.32 -10.58 -6.16
N ALA A 114 5.48 -11.15 -7.04
CA ALA A 114 5.76 -11.35 -8.46
C ALA A 114 5.76 -10.04 -9.28
#